data_AF-A0A7J8Q6I5-F1
#
_entry.id   AF-A0A7J8Q6I5-F1
#
_cell.length_a   1.000
_cell.length_b   1.000
_cell.length_c   1.000
_cell.angle_alpha   90.00
_cell.angle_beta   90.00
_cell.angle_gamma   90.00
#
_symmetry.space_group_name_H-M   'P 1'
#
loop_
_entity.id
_entity.type
_entity.pdbx_description
1 polymer ?
#
loop_
_entity_poly.entity_id
_entity_poly.type
_entity_poly.pdbx_seq_one_letter_code
_entity_poly.pdbx_strand_id
1 'polypeptide(L)'
;KNAKVVSIEAYENVPENDEGALKKAVSNQPVSVAIEAGGRAFQLYQSGIFDGQCGTQLDHGATIVGYGTENGKDYWIVRNSWGDNWGEAGYVRMERNVVDTKTGKCGIAMEASYPIKTGRNPPNPGPSPPSPVKPPTVCDNYYSCPESNTCCCVYEHYGYCLAWGCCSIEAATCCEDNYSCCPHDYPACNINEGTCLMSKDNPLGVKAMKRTPAKPFWGDGSVVGKSRA
;
A
#
# COMPACT_ATOMS: atom_id res chain seq x y z
N LYS A 1 6.54 -7.16 -3.47
CA LYS A 1 6.23 -5.72 -3.29
C LYS A 1 4.74 -5.54 -3.56
N ASN A 2 3.93 -5.18 -2.55
CA ASN A 2 2.50 -4.89 -2.76
C ASN A 2 2.38 -3.47 -3.31
N ALA A 3 1.98 -3.32 -4.58
CA ALA A 3 1.76 -2.01 -5.17
C ALA A 3 0.50 -1.38 -4.55
N LYS A 4 0.63 -0.17 -3.99
CA LYS A 4 -0.53 0.65 -3.59
C LYS A 4 -1.00 1.40 -4.82
N VAL A 5 -2.12 0.98 -5.39
CA VAL A 5 -2.67 1.52 -6.65
C VAL A 5 -4.06 2.09 -6.40
N VAL A 6 -4.37 3.19 -7.08
CA VAL A 6 -5.69 3.82 -7.15
C VAL A 6 -6.22 3.62 -8.56
N SER A 7 -7.47 3.19 -8.71
CA SER A 7 -8.15 3.13 -10.01
C SER A 7 -9.18 4.23 -10.16
N ILE A 8 -9.49 4.57 -11.40
CA ILE A 8 -10.62 5.42 -11.81
C ILE A 8 -11.43 4.65 -12.85
N GLU A 9 -12.72 4.93 -12.97
CA GLU A 9 -13.58 4.26 -13.94
C GLU A 9 -13.64 5.02 -15.27
N ALA A 10 -13.60 6.35 -15.23
CA ALA A 10 -13.64 7.21 -16.41
C ALA A 10 -13.06 8.60 -16.09
N TYR A 11 -13.15 9.51 -17.06
CA TYR A 11 -12.97 10.94 -16.88
C TYR A 11 -14.03 11.68 -17.71
N GLU A 12 -14.30 12.93 -17.35
CA GLU A 12 -15.26 13.78 -18.06
C GLU A 12 -14.69 15.18 -18.21
N ASN A 13 -14.96 15.80 -19.37
CA ASN A 13 -14.62 17.20 -19.62
C ASN A 13 -15.76 18.09 -19.12
N VAL A 14 -15.39 19.19 -18.48
CA VAL A 14 -16.32 20.28 -18.16
C VAL A 14 -16.65 21.01 -19.48
N PRO A 15 -17.89 21.49 -19.68
CA PRO A 15 -18.23 22.36 -20.79
C PRO A 15 -17.26 23.54 -20.91
N GLU A 16 -16.69 23.70 -22.11
CA GLU A 16 -15.68 24.72 -22.37
C GLU A 16 -16.27 26.12 -22.19
N ASN A 17 -15.46 27.02 -21.66
CA ASN A 17 -15.77 28.45 -21.50
C ASN A 17 -17.01 28.71 -20.63
N ASP A 18 -17.23 27.87 -19.63
CA ASP A 18 -18.33 27.98 -18.67
C ASP A 18 -17.81 27.88 -17.23
N GLU A 19 -17.47 29.02 -16.63
CA GLU A 19 -17.06 29.09 -15.22
C GLU A 19 -18.16 28.62 -14.25
N GLY A 20 -19.44 28.65 -14.66
CA GLY A 20 -20.56 28.14 -13.89
C GLY A 20 -20.55 26.60 -13.82
N ALA A 21 -20.36 25.94 -14.96
CA ALA A 21 -20.18 24.50 -15.04
C ALA A 21 -18.90 24.05 -14.32
N LEU A 22 -17.80 24.80 -14.49
CA LEU A 22 -16.55 24.56 -13.78
C LEU A 22 -16.73 24.65 -12.27
N LYS A 23 -17.44 25.67 -11.78
CA LYS A 23 -17.74 25.83 -10.34
C LYS A 23 -18.53 24.64 -9.80
N LYS A 24 -19.51 24.15 -10.56
CA LYS A 24 -20.30 22.97 -10.22
C LYS A 24 -19.44 21.71 -10.17
N ALA A 25 -18.46 21.54 -11.08
CA ALA A 25 -17.53 20.41 -11.01
C ALA A 25 -16.64 20.51 -9.76
N VAL A 26 -16.05 21.70 -9.52
CA VAL A 26 -15.17 21.97 -8.38
C VAL A 26 -15.87 21.79 -7.03
N SER A 27 -17.18 22.08 -6.95
CA SER A 27 -17.95 21.86 -5.72
C SER A 27 -18.10 20.38 -5.33
N ASN A 28 -17.86 19.46 -6.28
CA ASN A 28 -17.94 18.02 -6.03
C ASN A 28 -16.56 17.39 -5.78
N GLN A 29 -15.51 17.87 -6.46
CA GLN A 29 -14.15 17.34 -6.34
C GLN A 29 -13.12 18.29 -6.98
N PRO A 30 -11.81 18.08 -6.75
CA PRO A 30 -10.78 18.80 -7.50
C PRO A 30 -10.88 18.56 -9.02
N VAL A 31 -10.61 19.60 -9.81
CA VAL A 31 -10.71 19.58 -11.27
C VAL A 31 -9.37 19.96 -11.88
N SER A 32 -8.89 19.14 -12.81
CA SER A 32 -7.68 19.45 -13.61
C SER A 32 -8.03 20.50 -14.65
N VAL A 33 -7.15 21.49 -14.83
CA VAL A 33 -7.34 22.60 -15.77
C VAL A 33 -6.04 22.91 -16.50
N ALA A 34 -6.14 23.40 -17.73
CA ALA A 34 -5.04 24.09 -18.40
C ALA A 34 -5.17 25.61 -18.25
N ILE A 35 -4.04 26.30 -18.11
CA ILE A 35 -3.94 27.76 -18.01
C ILE A 35 -2.76 28.27 -18.83
N GLU A 36 -2.75 29.56 -19.17
CA GLU A 36 -1.54 30.27 -19.58
C GLU A 36 -0.74 30.72 -18.35
N ALA A 37 0.41 30.12 -18.13
CA ALA A 37 1.33 30.40 -17.02
C ALA A 37 2.68 31.00 -17.47
N GLY A 38 2.93 31.12 -18.79
CA GLY A 38 4.16 31.68 -19.34
C GLY A 38 4.37 33.18 -19.08
N GLY A 39 3.33 33.92 -18.70
CA GLY A 39 3.41 35.36 -18.42
C GLY A 39 4.22 35.71 -17.16
N ARG A 40 5.00 36.78 -17.22
CA ARG A 40 5.83 37.26 -16.09
C ARG A 40 5.03 37.52 -14.81
N ALA A 41 3.80 38.02 -14.94
CA ALA A 41 2.92 38.28 -13.80
C ALA A 41 2.59 36.99 -13.03
N PHE A 42 2.32 35.90 -13.77
CA PHE A 42 2.03 34.60 -13.16
C PHE A 42 3.28 34.00 -12.53
N GLN A 43 4.40 33.98 -13.26
CA GLN A 43 5.66 33.40 -12.76
C GLN A 43 6.12 34.03 -11.44
N LEU A 44 5.94 35.35 -11.28
CA LEU A 44 6.37 36.10 -10.10
C LEU A 44 5.28 36.26 -9.02
N TYR A 45 4.16 35.55 -9.14
CA TYR A 45 3.09 35.60 -8.13
C TYR A 45 3.60 35.13 -6.75
N GLN A 46 3.22 35.86 -5.71
CA GLN A 46 3.59 35.57 -4.31
C GLN A 46 2.37 35.35 -3.42
N SER A 47 1.36 36.23 -3.51
CA SER A 47 0.17 36.15 -2.66
C SER A 47 -0.96 37.04 -3.17
N GLY A 48 -2.15 36.88 -2.60
CA GLY A 48 -3.34 37.66 -2.93
C GLY A 48 -4.17 37.03 -4.04
N ILE A 49 -5.28 37.67 -4.41
CA ILE A 49 -6.04 37.25 -5.58
C ILE A 49 -5.28 37.71 -6.83
N PHE A 50 -4.78 36.74 -7.61
CA PHE A 50 -4.07 36.99 -8.85
C PHE A 50 -5.00 37.60 -9.90
N ASP A 51 -4.73 38.86 -10.22
CA ASP A 51 -5.40 39.64 -11.26
C ASP A 51 -4.44 40.18 -12.33
N GLY A 52 -3.19 39.70 -12.32
CA GLY A 52 -2.17 40.03 -13.30
C GLY A 52 -2.59 39.68 -14.74
N GLN A 53 -1.88 40.28 -15.70
CA GLN A 53 -2.12 40.01 -17.11
C GLN A 53 -1.66 38.60 -17.51
N CYS A 54 -2.53 37.92 -18.25
CA CYS A 54 -2.31 36.66 -18.94
C CYS A 54 -3.27 36.60 -20.13
N GLY A 55 -2.90 35.86 -21.18
CA GLY A 55 -3.75 35.55 -22.31
C GLY A 55 -4.50 34.23 -22.13
N THR A 56 -4.65 33.51 -23.24
CA THR A 56 -5.34 32.21 -23.30
C THR A 56 -4.54 31.19 -24.13
N GLN A 57 -3.23 31.39 -24.30
CA GLN A 57 -2.36 30.42 -24.94
C GLN A 57 -1.95 29.37 -23.90
N LEU A 58 -2.83 28.38 -23.72
CA LEU A 58 -2.68 27.36 -22.68
C LEU A 58 -1.34 26.63 -22.83
N ASP A 59 -0.52 26.67 -21.77
CA ASP A 59 0.84 26.12 -21.75
C ASP A 59 1.15 25.32 -20.48
N HIS A 60 0.25 25.31 -19.49
CA HIS A 60 0.50 24.72 -18.18
C HIS A 60 -0.73 24.03 -17.59
N GLY A 61 -0.53 22.83 -17.02
CA GLY A 61 -1.55 22.07 -16.33
C GLY A 61 -1.53 22.32 -14.81
N ALA A 62 -2.70 22.56 -14.23
CA ALA A 62 -2.90 22.80 -12.81
C ALA A 62 -4.16 22.10 -12.28
N THR A 63 -4.47 22.28 -10.99
CA THR A 63 -5.67 21.68 -10.39
C THR A 63 -6.40 22.68 -9.52
N ILE A 64 -7.67 22.93 -9.81
CA ILE A 64 -8.55 23.69 -8.92
C ILE A 64 -8.96 22.78 -7.78
N VAL A 65 -8.75 23.22 -6.54
CA VAL A 65 -9.11 22.49 -5.32
C VAL A 65 -10.22 23.16 -4.52
N GLY A 66 -10.66 24.34 -4.95
CA GLY A 66 -11.73 25.09 -4.30
C GLY A 66 -11.95 26.45 -4.95
N TYR A 67 -12.84 27.23 -4.36
CA TYR A 67 -13.13 28.62 -4.75
C TYR A 67 -13.61 29.41 -3.53
N GLY A 68 -13.56 30.73 -3.62
CA GLY A 68 -14.05 31.61 -2.58
C GLY A 68 -14.36 33.00 -3.10
N THR A 69 -14.58 33.90 -2.15
CA THR A 69 -14.77 35.32 -2.35
C THR A 69 -14.10 36.05 -1.19
N GLU A 70 -13.29 37.06 -1.49
CA GLU A 70 -12.65 37.91 -0.49
C GLU A 70 -12.79 39.36 -0.95
N ASN A 71 -13.30 40.24 -0.07
CA ASN A 71 -13.49 41.66 -0.35
C ASN A 71 -14.29 41.96 -1.64
N GLY A 72 -15.31 41.13 -1.92
CA GLY A 72 -16.14 41.26 -3.13
C GLY A 72 -15.50 40.73 -4.41
N LYS A 73 -14.29 40.14 -4.33
CA LYS A 73 -13.58 39.54 -5.45
C LYS A 73 -13.62 38.03 -5.38
N ASP A 74 -14.17 37.42 -6.42
CA ASP A 74 -14.26 35.97 -6.56
C ASP A 74 -12.92 35.37 -6.99
N TYR A 75 -12.58 34.20 -6.46
CA TYR A 75 -11.36 33.48 -6.84
C TYR A 75 -11.52 31.97 -6.87
N TRP A 76 -10.68 31.31 -7.67
CA TRP A 76 -10.34 29.90 -7.66
C TRP A 76 -9.14 29.66 -6.73
N ILE A 77 -9.11 28.54 -6.02
CA ILE A 77 -7.93 28.07 -5.29
C ILE A 77 -7.26 27.02 -6.19
N VAL A 78 -6.14 27.38 -6.79
CA VAL A 78 -5.44 26.54 -7.77
C VAL A 78 -4.15 26.02 -7.15
N ARG A 79 -4.01 24.70 -7.12
CA ARG A 79 -2.77 24.02 -6.74
C ARG A 79 -1.83 23.98 -7.93
N ASN A 80 -0.60 24.43 -7.73
CA ASN A 80 0.47 24.38 -8.71
C ASN A 80 1.46 23.23 -8.38
N SER A 81 2.41 22.99 -9.29
CA SER A 81 3.43 21.94 -9.23
C SER A 81 4.86 22.46 -9.12
N TRP A 82 5.05 23.76 -8.84
CA TRP A 82 6.37 24.43 -8.78
C TRP A 82 7.00 24.49 -7.39
N GLY A 83 6.51 23.67 -6.46
CA GLY A 83 6.98 23.64 -5.07
C GLY A 83 6.24 24.61 -4.15
N ASP A 84 6.48 24.45 -2.85
CA ASP A 84 5.83 25.22 -1.78
C ASP A 84 6.37 26.65 -1.64
N ASN A 85 7.59 26.92 -2.09
CA ASN A 85 8.18 28.26 -2.07
C ASN A 85 7.56 29.24 -3.08
N TRP A 86 6.71 28.77 -4.00
CA TRP A 86 6.05 29.60 -5.00
C TRP A 86 4.63 29.96 -4.56
N GLY A 87 4.22 31.22 -4.75
CA GLY A 87 2.87 31.67 -4.39
C GLY A 87 2.53 31.46 -2.92
N GLU A 88 1.26 31.13 -2.66
CA GLU A 88 0.74 30.88 -1.32
C GLU A 88 0.96 29.40 -0.96
N ALA A 89 2.19 29.03 -0.57
CA ALA A 89 2.57 27.65 -0.24
C ALA A 89 2.34 26.65 -1.40
N GLY A 90 2.63 27.06 -2.64
CA GLY A 90 2.42 26.28 -3.86
C GLY A 90 1.05 26.45 -4.50
N TYR A 91 0.24 27.40 -4.01
CA TYR A 91 -1.08 27.72 -4.54
C TYR A 91 -1.14 29.13 -5.11
N VAL A 92 -2.12 29.35 -5.98
CA VAL A 92 -2.54 30.69 -6.44
C VAL A 92 -4.04 30.84 -6.26
N ARG A 93 -4.46 31.97 -5.70
CA ARG A 93 -5.86 32.38 -5.71
C ARG A 93 -6.15 33.14 -6.99
N MET A 94 -6.57 32.44 -8.04
CA MET A 94 -6.78 33.03 -9.36
C MET A 94 -8.13 33.73 -9.43
N GLU A 95 -8.19 34.97 -9.93
CA GLU A 95 -9.44 35.71 -10.12
C GLU A 95 -10.47 34.90 -10.91
N ARG A 96 -11.72 34.88 -10.44
CA ARG A 96 -12.85 34.14 -11.00
C ARG A 96 -13.97 35.10 -11.38
N ASN A 97 -14.79 34.75 -12.36
CA ASN A 97 -15.89 35.57 -12.86
C ASN A 97 -15.38 36.91 -13.44
N VAL A 98 -14.29 36.85 -14.21
CA VAL A 98 -13.72 38.03 -14.87
C VAL A 98 -14.73 38.55 -15.90
N VAL A 99 -15.03 39.85 -15.82
CA VAL A 99 -15.93 40.51 -16.78
C VAL A 99 -15.33 40.46 -18.19
N ASP A 100 -16.18 40.37 -19.20
CA ASP A 100 -15.81 40.39 -20.62
C ASP A 100 -14.99 39.18 -21.14
N THR A 101 -14.96 38.07 -20.40
CA THR A 101 -14.44 36.80 -20.91
C THR A 101 -15.31 35.60 -20.53
N LYS A 102 -15.35 34.61 -21.41
CA LYS A 102 -15.92 33.29 -21.12
C LYS A 102 -14.83 32.24 -20.85
N THR A 103 -13.58 32.52 -21.24
CA THR A 103 -12.46 31.60 -21.05
C THR A 103 -11.98 31.54 -19.60
N GLY A 104 -12.45 32.47 -18.76
CA GLY A 104 -11.94 32.67 -17.40
C GLY A 104 -10.55 33.29 -17.39
N LYS A 105 -10.04 33.61 -16.20
CA LYS A 105 -8.68 34.16 -16.04
C LYS A 105 -7.65 33.16 -16.58
N CYS A 106 -6.74 33.63 -17.41
CA CYS A 106 -5.67 32.84 -18.03
C CYS A 106 -6.17 31.60 -18.81
N GLY A 107 -7.42 31.60 -19.28
CA GLY A 107 -8.01 30.46 -20.00
C GLY A 107 -8.45 29.29 -19.12
N ILE A 108 -8.54 29.47 -17.79
CA ILE A 108 -8.83 28.38 -16.82
C ILE A 108 -10.11 27.58 -17.08
N ALA A 109 -11.08 28.13 -17.82
CA ALA A 109 -12.33 27.46 -18.17
C ALA A 109 -12.32 26.84 -19.58
N MET A 110 -11.22 26.92 -20.32
CA MET A 110 -11.14 26.41 -21.70
C MET A 110 -10.98 24.89 -21.75
N GLU A 111 -10.06 24.33 -20.98
CA GLU A 111 -9.78 22.89 -20.96
C GLU A 111 -9.75 22.36 -19.52
N ALA A 112 -10.92 21.94 -19.04
CA ALA A 112 -11.09 21.41 -17.70
C ALA A 112 -11.65 19.97 -17.73
N SER A 113 -11.11 19.09 -16.90
CA SER A 113 -11.56 17.70 -16.81
C SER A 113 -11.38 17.13 -15.41
N TYR A 114 -12.15 16.09 -15.08
CA TYR A 114 -12.07 15.44 -13.79
C TYR A 114 -12.25 13.92 -13.91
N PRO A 115 -11.59 13.12 -13.04
CA PRO A 115 -11.80 11.69 -13.01
C PRO A 115 -13.16 11.35 -12.42
N ILE A 116 -13.73 10.22 -12.85
CA ILE A 116 -14.95 9.64 -12.28
C ILE A 116 -14.54 8.42 -11.47
N LYS A 117 -14.92 8.44 -10.18
CA LYS A 117 -14.78 7.32 -9.26
C LYS A 117 -16.15 6.91 -8.70
N THR A 118 -16.59 5.68 -8.98
CA THR A 118 -17.84 5.11 -8.44
C THR A 118 -17.59 3.94 -7.48
N GLY A 119 -16.50 3.19 -7.65
CA GLY A 119 -16.12 2.09 -6.75
C GLY A 119 -15.28 2.53 -5.54
N ARG A 120 -15.01 1.61 -4.60
CA ARG A 120 -14.05 1.85 -3.49
C ARG A 120 -12.61 1.70 -3.97
N ASN A 121 -11.69 2.42 -3.30
CA ASN A 121 -10.24 2.24 -3.44
C ASN A 121 -9.65 1.62 -2.15
N PRO A 122 -8.70 0.68 -2.24
CA PRO A 122 -8.16 0.10 -3.47
C PRO A 122 -9.22 -0.70 -4.24
N PRO A 123 -9.13 -0.80 -5.59
CA PRO A 123 -10.02 -1.67 -6.35
C PRO A 123 -9.98 -3.08 -5.76
N ASN A 124 -11.13 -3.76 -5.75
CA ASN A 124 -11.21 -5.12 -5.23
C ASN A 124 -10.08 -5.93 -5.85
N PRO A 125 -9.09 -6.42 -5.07
CA PRO A 125 -8.01 -7.19 -5.65
C PRO A 125 -8.69 -8.38 -6.32
N GLY A 126 -8.57 -8.47 -7.65
CA GLY A 126 -8.87 -9.70 -8.35
C GLY A 126 -8.18 -10.86 -7.62
N PRO A 127 -8.67 -12.11 -7.75
CA PRO A 127 -8.13 -13.24 -7.01
C PRO A 127 -6.60 -13.20 -7.12
N SER A 128 -5.95 -13.03 -5.98
CA SER A 128 -4.48 -12.98 -5.94
C SER A 128 -3.99 -14.26 -6.61
N PRO A 129 -2.96 -14.20 -7.48
CA PRO A 129 -2.28 -15.40 -7.92
C PRO A 129 -1.95 -16.25 -6.69
N PRO A 130 -2.17 -17.58 -6.71
CA PRO A 130 -1.79 -18.41 -5.58
C PRO A 130 -0.33 -18.09 -5.27
N SER A 131 -0.06 -17.69 -4.01
CA SER A 131 1.31 -17.46 -3.58
C SER A 131 2.13 -18.71 -3.94
N PRO A 132 3.40 -18.58 -4.36
CA PRO A 132 4.24 -19.74 -4.62
C PRO A 132 4.15 -20.65 -3.40
N VAL A 133 3.63 -21.86 -3.60
CA VAL A 133 3.57 -22.86 -2.53
C VAL A 133 5.02 -23.11 -2.14
N LYS A 134 5.46 -22.55 -1.02
CA LYS A 134 6.81 -22.83 -0.55
C LYS A 134 6.85 -24.31 -0.17
N PRO A 135 7.96 -24.99 -0.47
CA PRO A 135 8.06 -26.41 -0.23
C PRO A 135 7.98 -26.72 1.28
N PRO A 136 7.45 -27.90 1.65
CA PRO A 136 7.45 -28.36 3.04
C PRO A 136 8.88 -28.50 3.57
N THR A 137 9.08 -28.33 4.88
CA THR A 137 10.36 -28.60 5.53
C THR A 137 10.59 -30.10 5.55
N VAL A 138 11.61 -30.58 4.85
CA VAL A 138 11.99 -32.01 4.84
C VAL A 138 12.79 -32.33 6.11
N CYS A 139 12.31 -33.28 6.91
CA CYS A 139 12.98 -33.70 8.15
C CYS A 139 14.03 -34.78 7.87
N ASP A 140 13.66 -35.77 7.05
CA ASP A 140 14.52 -36.83 6.55
C ASP A 140 13.94 -37.40 5.23
N ASN A 141 14.41 -38.59 4.81
CA ASN A 141 13.91 -39.25 3.60
C ASN A 141 12.47 -39.80 3.71
N TYR A 142 11.88 -39.80 4.91
CA TYR A 142 10.61 -40.42 5.23
C TYR A 142 9.56 -39.44 5.73
N TYR A 143 9.96 -38.31 6.34
CA TYR A 143 9.09 -37.37 7.03
C TYR A 143 9.29 -35.93 6.57
N SER A 144 8.18 -35.19 6.55
CA SER A 144 8.16 -33.77 6.27
C SER A 144 7.22 -33.02 7.22
N CYS A 145 7.54 -31.76 7.45
CA CYS A 145 6.73 -30.80 8.17
C CYS A 145 6.18 -29.73 7.21
N PRO A 146 5.08 -29.05 7.57
CA PRO A 146 4.62 -27.86 6.87
C PRO A 146 5.73 -26.82 6.65
N GLU A 147 5.51 -25.93 5.69
CA GLU A 147 6.40 -24.80 5.43
C GLU A 147 6.74 -24.05 6.73
N SER A 148 8.01 -23.65 6.88
CA SER A 148 8.47 -22.82 7.99
C SER A 148 8.32 -23.47 9.38
N ASN A 149 8.12 -24.80 9.43
CA ASN A 149 8.18 -25.57 10.66
C ASN A 149 9.58 -26.12 10.91
N THR A 150 9.90 -26.35 12.18
CA THR A 150 11.12 -27.02 12.61
C THR A 150 10.85 -28.50 12.87
N CYS A 151 11.69 -29.37 12.29
CA CYS A 151 11.67 -30.80 12.54
C CYS A 151 12.36 -31.12 13.86
N CYS A 152 11.63 -31.75 14.78
CA CYS A 152 12.14 -32.18 16.08
C CYS A 152 12.06 -33.70 16.20
N CYS A 153 13.18 -34.33 16.54
CA CYS A 153 13.17 -35.77 16.77
C CYS A 153 12.32 -36.12 18.00
N VAL A 154 11.47 -37.14 17.86
CA VAL A 154 10.59 -37.65 18.94
C VAL A 154 11.13 -38.97 19.48
N TYR A 155 11.73 -39.79 18.61
CA TYR A 155 12.28 -41.08 19.01
C TYR A 155 13.62 -41.32 18.31
N GLU A 156 14.71 -41.21 19.07
CA GLU A 156 16.07 -41.43 18.60
C GLU A 156 16.57 -42.82 19.02
N HIS A 157 17.17 -43.56 18.08
CA HIS A 157 17.75 -44.87 18.33
C HIS A 157 19.05 -45.02 17.53
N TYR A 158 20.18 -45.28 18.22
CA TYR A 158 21.51 -45.39 17.62
C TYR A 158 21.92 -44.22 16.69
N GLY A 159 21.54 -42.98 17.05
CA GLY A 159 21.84 -41.78 16.26
C GLY A 159 20.93 -41.56 15.04
N TYR A 160 19.89 -42.39 14.88
CA TYR A 160 18.86 -42.21 13.86
C TYR A 160 17.53 -41.80 14.50
N CYS A 161 16.86 -40.83 13.91
CA CYS A 161 15.52 -40.46 14.32
C CYS A 161 14.48 -41.32 13.59
N LEU A 162 13.72 -42.12 14.35
CA LEU A 162 12.70 -43.03 13.83
C LEU A 162 11.32 -42.38 13.71
N ALA A 163 11.10 -41.28 14.43
CA ALA A 163 9.86 -40.51 14.39
C ALA A 163 10.12 -39.02 14.61
N TRP A 164 9.44 -38.20 13.82
CA TRP A 164 9.59 -36.74 13.84
C TRP A 164 8.30 -36.04 14.26
N GLY A 165 8.46 -34.90 14.93
CA GLY A 165 7.42 -33.94 15.24
C GLY A 165 7.75 -32.58 14.63
N CYS A 166 6.72 -31.81 14.32
CA CYS A 166 6.81 -30.48 13.74
C CYS A 166 6.52 -29.42 14.79
N CYS A 167 7.42 -28.46 14.94
CA CYS A 167 7.15 -27.23 15.67
C CYS A 167 6.69 -26.14 14.68
N SER A 168 5.61 -25.42 14.99
CA SER A 168 4.96 -24.44 14.10
C SER A 168 5.72 -23.12 13.90
N ILE A 169 7.03 -23.12 14.10
CA ILE A 169 7.93 -21.97 13.98
C ILE A 169 9.28 -22.40 13.41
N GLU A 170 9.96 -21.46 12.77
CA GLU A 170 11.32 -21.65 12.24
C GLU A 170 12.36 -21.65 13.36
N ALA A 171 13.41 -22.46 13.20
CA ALA A 171 14.55 -22.57 14.13
C ALA A 171 14.15 -22.82 15.60
N ALA A 172 13.08 -23.57 15.83
CA ALA A 172 12.62 -23.90 17.18
C ALA A 172 13.63 -24.76 17.95
N THR A 173 13.74 -24.54 19.25
CA THR A 173 14.44 -25.46 20.14
C THR A 173 13.54 -26.64 20.49
N CYS A 174 14.00 -27.86 20.20
CA CYS A 174 13.29 -29.08 20.53
C CYS A 174 13.54 -29.47 21.98
N CYS A 175 12.51 -29.47 22.82
CA CYS A 175 12.64 -29.87 24.22
C CYS A 175 12.81 -31.40 24.40
N GLU A 176 13.41 -31.81 25.52
CA GLU A 176 13.70 -33.22 25.80
C GLU A 176 12.46 -34.06 26.14
N ASP A 177 11.32 -33.42 26.37
CA ASP A 177 10.04 -34.09 26.63
C ASP A 177 9.42 -34.73 25.37
N ASN A 178 10.08 -34.58 24.22
CA ASN A 178 9.65 -35.05 22.90
C ASN A 178 8.30 -34.51 22.42
N TYR A 179 7.70 -33.57 23.16
CA TYR A 179 6.34 -33.08 22.96
C TYR A 179 6.29 -31.57 22.78
N SER A 180 7.23 -30.85 23.38
CA SER A 180 7.27 -29.40 23.39
C SER A 180 8.42 -28.87 22.55
N CYS A 181 8.26 -27.63 22.11
CA CYS A 181 9.29 -26.86 21.44
C CYS A 181 9.19 -25.39 21.86
N CYS A 182 10.33 -24.72 21.81
CA CYS A 182 10.48 -23.34 22.22
C CYS A 182 10.93 -22.44 21.05
N PRO A 183 10.54 -21.16 21.05
CA PRO A 183 11.11 -20.17 20.14
C PRO A 183 12.62 -20.05 20.29
N HIS A 184 13.30 -19.72 19.19
CA HIS A 184 14.74 -19.46 19.20
C HIS A 184 15.14 -18.36 20.21
N ASP A 185 14.29 -17.36 20.43
CA ASP A 185 14.52 -16.27 21.39
C ASP A 185 14.36 -16.72 22.86
N TYR A 186 13.74 -17.88 23.11
CA TYR A 186 13.50 -18.47 24.43
C TYR A 186 13.94 -19.93 24.45
N PRO A 187 15.24 -20.24 24.24
CA PRO A 187 15.68 -21.60 23.96
C PRO A 187 15.66 -22.52 25.20
N ALA A 188 15.55 -21.98 26.41
CA ALA A 188 15.59 -22.79 27.63
C ALA A 188 14.20 -23.39 27.92
N CYS A 189 14.05 -24.70 27.68
CA CYS A 189 12.84 -25.44 28.00
C CYS A 189 12.68 -25.65 29.51
N ASN A 190 11.58 -25.15 30.07
CA ASN A 190 11.09 -25.51 31.40
C ASN A 190 9.92 -26.49 31.25
N ILE A 191 10.24 -27.79 31.23
CA ILE A 191 9.29 -28.88 30.97
C ILE A 191 8.26 -29.00 32.11
N ASN A 192 8.66 -28.76 33.35
CA ASN A 192 7.80 -28.90 34.53
C ASN A 192 6.65 -27.89 34.52
N GLU A 193 6.92 -26.66 34.08
CA GLU A 193 5.91 -25.60 33.99
C GLU A 193 5.32 -25.47 32.59
N GLY A 194 5.89 -26.14 31.58
CA GLY A 194 5.47 -26.03 30.19
C GLY A 194 5.77 -24.67 29.58
N THR A 195 6.90 -24.05 29.97
CA THR A 195 7.32 -22.71 29.56
C THR A 195 8.70 -22.72 28.90
N CYS A 196 9.02 -21.64 28.19
CA CYS A 196 10.27 -21.39 27.50
C CYS A 196 10.86 -20.09 28.06
N LEU A 197 12.10 -20.14 28.52
CA LEU A 197 12.80 -19.01 29.14
C LEU A 197 13.92 -18.52 28.21
N MET A 198 14.26 -17.23 28.31
CA MET A 198 15.45 -16.70 27.60
C MET A 198 16.75 -17.30 28.14
N SER A 199 16.77 -17.63 29.44
CA SER A 199 17.85 -18.33 30.14
C SER A 199 17.28 -19.08 31.34
N LYS A 200 18.04 -20.05 31.88
CA LYS A 200 17.58 -20.95 32.95
C LYS A 200 17.13 -20.22 34.24
N ASP A 201 17.62 -19.01 34.48
CA ASP A 201 17.37 -18.22 35.69
C ASP A 201 16.44 -17.02 35.46
N ASN A 202 15.88 -16.87 34.26
CA ASN A 202 15.01 -15.74 33.95
C ASN A 202 13.58 -15.99 34.47
N PRO A 203 12.99 -15.08 35.28
CA PRO A 203 11.63 -15.25 35.80
C PRO A 203 10.54 -15.05 34.74
N LEU A 204 10.88 -14.54 33.55
CA LEU A 204 9.94 -14.33 32.46
C LEU A 204 10.07 -15.42 31.41
N GLY A 205 8.95 -16.11 31.18
CA GLY A 205 8.82 -17.18 30.21
C GLY A 205 7.61 -17.04 29.31
N VAL A 206 7.73 -17.55 28.09
CA VAL A 206 6.60 -17.74 27.18
C VAL A 206 6.11 -19.18 27.26
N LYS A 207 4.86 -19.44 26.88
CA LYS A 207 4.32 -20.80 26.88
C LYS A 207 5.02 -21.67 25.83
N ALA A 208 5.39 -22.90 26.19
CA ALA A 208 5.94 -23.86 25.23
C ALA A 208 4.88 -24.29 24.22
N MET A 209 5.30 -24.45 22.96
CA MET A 209 4.45 -24.90 21.88
C MET A 209 4.47 -26.42 21.79
N LYS A 210 3.32 -27.00 21.46
CA LYS A 210 3.18 -28.44 21.28
C LYS A 210 3.58 -28.82 19.85
N ARG A 211 4.33 -29.90 19.71
CA ARG A 211 4.66 -30.50 18.42
C ARG A 211 3.41 -31.17 17.82
N THR A 212 3.31 -31.16 16.50
CA THR A 212 2.40 -32.05 15.75
C THR A 212 3.19 -33.21 15.14
N PRO A 213 2.58 -34.37 14.87
CA PRO A 213 3.28 -35.46 14.17
C PRO A 213 3.72 -35.02 12.77
N ALA A 214 4.96 -35.36 12.37
CA ALA A 214 5.41 -35.14 10.99
C ALA A 214 4.68 -36.06 10.01
N LYS A 215 4.50 -35.59 8.77
CA LYS A 215 3.81 -36.36 7.73
C LYS A 215 4.78 -37.34 7.07
N PRO A 216 4.49 -38.65 7.07
CA PRO A 216 5.30 -39.62 6.33
C PRO A 216 5.03 -39.49 4.82
N PHE A 217 6.07 -39.61 3.98
CA PHE A 217 5.94 -39.58 2.51
C PHE A 217 5.05 -40.71 1.96
N TRP A 218 4.90 -41.80 2.71
CA TRP A 218 4.17 -43.00 2.29
C TRP A 218 2.66 -42.89 2.57
N GLY A 219 2.24 -41.81 3.26
CA GLY A 219 0.84 -41.51 3.57
C GLY A 219 0.15 -40.59 2.56
N ASP A 220 0.81 -40.22 1.47
CA ASP A 220 0.23 -39.45 0.36
C ASP A 220 0.24 -40.34 -0.89
N GLY A 221 -0.94 -40.75 -1.37
CA GLY A 221 -1.13 -41.59 -2.55
C GLY A 221 -0.80 -40.89 -3.88
N SER A 222 0.25 -40.06 -3.92
CA SER A 222 0.75 -39.40 -5.11
C SER A 222 2.08 -40.04 -5.52
N VAL A 223 1.95 -41.05 -6.39
CA VAL A 223 3.05 -41.66 -7.15
C VAL A 223 3.78 -40.55 -7.92
N VAL A 224 4.99 -40.20 -7.48
CA VAL A 224 5.97 -39.53 -8.33
C VAL A 224 7.10 -40.52 -8.52
N GLY A 225 7.04 -41.23 -9.64
CA GLY A 225 8.13 -42.08 -10.10
C GLY A 225 9.41 -41.25 -10.22
N LYS A 226 10.50 -41.80 -9.70
CA LYS A 226 11.85 -41.50 -10.17
C LYS A 226 12.61 -42.80 -10.29
N SER A 227 12.72 -43.25 -11.53
CA SER A 227 13.77 -44.15 -12.01
C SER A 227 15.12 -43.71 -11.47
N ARG A 228 15.90 -44.66 -10.97
CA ARG A 228 17.37 -44.63 -11.06
C ARG A 228 17.87 -46.04 -11.39
N ALA A 229 18.85 -46.03 -12.29
CA ALA A 229 19.60 -47.10 -12.94
C ALA A 229 19.71 -48.42 -12.19
#